data_AF-A0A3B0IT79-F1
#
_entry.id   AF-A0A3B0IT79-F1
#
_cell.length_a   1.000
_cell.length_b   1.000
_cell.length_c   1.000
_cell.angle_alpha   90.00
_cell.angle_beta   90.00
_cell.angle_gamma   90.00
#
_symmetry.space_group_name_H-M   'P 1'
#
loop_
_entity.id
_entity.type
_entity.pdbx_description
1 polymer ?
#
loop_
_entity_poly.entity_id
_entity_poly.type
_entity_poly.pdbx_seq_one_letter_code
_entity_poly.pdbx_strand_id
1 'polypeptide(L)'
;MILTGVRLINVSNLRWEYVDLDNPEIIYPEGVTGMRGTMKTQKEFILPITREMQKIMEEQREWNASVPNCNHMFVFLQPRDPNLPFAKRSLDKLVKMNSPADTAKGITHEGYSEGQSWCI
;
A
#
# COMPACT_ATOMS: atom_id res chain seq x y z
N MET A 1 -0.87 -7.00 -0.28
CA MET A 1 -1.32 -7.06 1.14
C MET A 1 -1.60 -8.47 1.57
N ILE A 2 -2.62 -9.14 1.03
CA ILE A 2 -2.94 -10.53 1.39
C ILE A 2 -1.87 -11.50 0.86
N LEU A 3 -1.41 -11.29 -0.38
CA LEU A 3 -0.40 -12.14 -1.01
C LEU A 3 1.04 -11.91 -0.52
N THR A 4 1.33 -10.75 0.06
CA THR A 4 2.71 -10.29 0.32
C THR A 4 2.96 -9.89 1.78
N GLY A 5 1.94 -9.88 2.64
CA GLY A 5 2.05 -9.40 4.03
C GLY A 5 2.45 -7.92 4.18
N VAL A 6 2.49 -7.15 3.07
CA VAL A 6 2.88 -5.74 3.04
C VAL A 6 1.95 -4.94 3.95
N ARG A 7 2.52 -4.13 4.85
CA ARG A 7 1.76 -3.19 5.69
C ARG A 7 1.06 -2.14 4.81
N LEU A 8 -0.16 -1.73 5.19
CA LEU A 8 -0.99 -0.74 4.48
C LEU A 8 -0.22 0.52 4.05
N ILE A 9 0.59 1.03 4.96
CA ILE A 9 1.44 2.19 4.79
C ILE A 9 2.53 1.99 3.72
N ASN A 10 3.07 0.78 3.57
CA ASN A 10 4.07 0.47 2.55
C ASN A 10 3.43 0.43 1.16
N VAL A 11 2.17 -0.01 1.05
CA VAL A 11 1.40 0.05 -0.20
C VAL A 11 1.16 1.50 -0.62
N SER A 12 0.76 2.36 0.32
CA SER A 12 0.47 3.78 0.06
C SER A 12 1.72 4.56 -0.36
N ASN A 13 2.90 4.13 0.09
CA ASN A 13 4.19 4.75 -0.22
C ASN A 13 4.98 4.00 -1.30
N LEU A 14 4.40 2.99 -1.95
CA LEU A 14 5.11 2.20 -2.93
C LEU A 14 5.39 3.02 -4.19
N ARG A 15 6.66 3.14 -4.54
CA ARG A 15 7.14 3.83 -5.73
C ARG A 15 7.62 2.84 -6.77
N TRP A 16 7.55 3.22 -8.04
CA TRP A 16 8.09 2.40 -9.13
C TRP A 16 9.60 2.17 -8.99
N GLU A 17 10.33 3.12 -8.40
CA GLU A 17 11.77 3.00 -8.12
C GLU A 17 12.12 1.89 -7.10
N TYR A 18 11.13 1.38 -6.34
CA TYR A 18 11.32 0.29 -5.39
C TYR A 18 11.01 -1.09 -5.98
N VAL A 19 10.51 -1.15 -7.21
CA VAL A 19 10.02 -2.39 -7.84
C VAL A 19 11.01 -2.83 -8.90
N ASP A 20 11.69 -3.96 -8.65
CA ASP A 20 12.44 -4.69 -9.67
C ASP A 20 11.51 -5.76 -10.26
N LEU A 21 11.23 -5.66 -11.56
CA LEU A 21 10.42 -6.65 -12.28
C LEU A 21 11.30 -7.70 -12.98
N ASP A 22 12.59 -7.42 -13.17
CA ASP A 22 13.54 -8.36 -13.76
C ASP A 22 13.98 -9.39 -12.71
N ASN A 23 14.21 -8.94 -11.48
CA ASN A 23 14.25 -9.79 -10.28
C ASN A 23 13.00 -9.48 -9.47
N PRO A 24 11.95 -10.33 -9.49
CA PRO A 24 10.61 -10.00 -9.02
C PRO A 24 10.59 -9.76 -7.50
N GLU A 25 10.96 -8.56 -7.09
CA GLU A 25 11.18 -8.14 -5.71
C GLU A 25 10.85 -6.65 -5.53
N ILE A 26 10.41 -6.29 -4.33
CA ILE A 26 10.20 -4.91 -3.91
C ILE A 26 11.22 -4.59 -2.82
N ILE A 27 12.08 -3.60 -3.08
CA ILE A 27 13.15 -3.18 -2.19
C ILE A 27 12.78 -1.84 -1.57
N TYR A 28 12.46 -1.84 -0.27
CA TYR A 28 12.17 -0.61 0.47
C TYR A 28 13.45 -0.07 1.09
N PRO A 29 13.92 1.13 0.68
CA PRO A 29 15.20 1.64 1.13
C PRO A 29 15.16 2.12 2.59
N GLU A 30 16.34 2.19 3.20
CA GLU A 30 16.54 2.71 4.55
C GLU A 30 16.21 4.22 4.63
N GLY A 31 15.60 4.65 5.74
CA GLY A 31 15.55 6.07 6.09
C GLY A 31 14.63 6.99 5.26
N VAL A 32 13.68 6.47 4.46
CA VAL A 32 12.76 7.32 3.68
C VAL A 32 11.99 8.28 4.60
N THR A 33 12.32 9.58 4.49
CA THR A 33 11.79 10.64 5.34
C THR A 33 10.34 10.92 4.95
N GLY A 34 9.42 10.43 5.79
CA GLY A 34 7.99 10.24 5.51
C GLY A 34 7.47 8.93 6.10
N MET A 35 8.37 7.97 6.29
CA MET A 35 8.18 6.71 7.03
C MET A 35 8.67 6.78 8.49
N ARG A 36 8.92 7.97 9.06
CA ARG A 36 9.27 8.10 10.50
C ARG A 36 8.09 7.56 11.33
N GLY A 37 8.30 6.42 11.97
CA GLY A 37 7.30 5.69 12.77
C GLY A 37 6.76 4.41 12.11
N THR A 38 7.14 4.10 10.87
CA THR A 38 6.55 2.99 10.10
C THR A 38 7.38 1.71 10.15
N MET A 39 8.71 1.86 10.22
CA MET A 39 9.65 0.74 10.32
C MET A 39 10.40 0.83 11.65
N LYS A 40 10.15 -0.13 12.55
CA LYS A 40 10.81 -0.18 13.87
C LYS A 40 12.33 -0.25 13.78
N THR A 41 12.88 -0.76 12.68
CA THR A 41 14.31 -1.00 12.51
C THR A 41 15.00 -0.07 11.53
N GLN A 42 14.31 0.83 10.82
CA GLN A 42 14.84 1.71 9.75
C GLN A 42 15.69 1.08 8.64
N LYS A 43 16.08 -0.20 8.74
CA LYS A 43 16.85 -0.95 7.75
C LYS A 43 16.06 -1.26 6.49
N GLU A 44 16.75 -1.31 5.37
CA GLU A 44 16.24 -1.86 4.12
C GLU A 44 15.61 -3.24 4.32
N PHE A 45 14.52 -3.50 3.59
CA PHE A 45 13.95 -4.85 3.52
C PHE A 45 13.38 -5.13 2.13
N ILE A 46 13.40 -6.41 1.80
CA ILE A 46 13.03 -6.94 0.49
C ILE A 46 11.76 -7.77 0.64
N LEU A 47 10.85 -7.64 -0.32
CA LEU A 47 9.67 -8.48 -0.44
C LEU A 47 9.62 -9.17 -1.80
N PRO A 48 9.57 -10.50 -1.85
CA PRO A 48 9.41 -11.20 -3.12
C PRO A 48 8.04 -10.90 -3.73
N ILE A 49 8.00 -10.75 -5.05
CA ILE A 49 6.81 -10.58 -5.86
C ILE A 49 6.40 -11.95 -6.38
N THR A 50 5.20 -12.40 -6.03
CA THR A 50 4.63 -13.62 -6.63
C THR A 50 4.21 -13.35 -8.07
N ARG A 51 4.03 -14.41 -8.86
CA ARG A 51 3.59 -14.29 -10.26
C ARG A 51 2.27 -13.52 -10.41
N GLU A 52 1.36 -13.66 -9.46
CA GLU A 52 0.08 -12.94 -9.43
C GLU A 52 0.29 -11.46 -9.15
N MET A 53 1.20 -11.13 -8.22
CA MET A 53 1.55 -9.75 -7.93
C MET A 53 2.25 -9.09 -9.12
N GLN A 54 3.09 -9.83 -9.84
CA GLN A 54 3.74 -9.34 -11.05
C GLN A 54 2.72 -8.90 -12.10
N LYS A 55 1.68 -9.71 -12.36
CA LYS A 55 0.58 -9.32 -13.26
C LYS A 55 -0.10 -8.03 -12.82
N ILE A 56 -0.39 -7.88 -11.53
CA ILE A 56 -0.99 -6.66 -10.99
C ILE A 56 -0.06 -5.47 -11.21
N MET A 57 1.25 -5.61 -11.00
CA MET A 57 2.22 -4.53 -11.22
C MET A 57 2.31 -4.14 -12.70
N GLU A 58 2.29 -5.11 -13.60
CA GLU A 58 2.29 -4.86 -15.06
C GLU A 58 1.02 -4.10 -15.46
N GLU A 59 -0.17 -4.54 -15.02
CA GLU A 59 -1.44 -3.86 -15.25
C GLU A 59 -1.42 -2.41 -14.72
N GLN A 60 -0.89 -2.19 -13.51
CA GLN A 60 -0.76 -0.84 -12.95
C GLN A 60 0.22 0.03 -13.75
N ARG A 61 1.32 -0.56 -14.26
CA ARG A 61 2.31 0.16 -15.08
C ARG A 61 1.71 0.56 -16.43
N GLU A 62 1.00 -0.35 -17.10
CA GLU A 62 0.30 -0.07 -18.35
C GLU A 62 -0.74 1.03 -18.18
N TRP A 63 -1.55 0.94 -17.12
CA TRP A 63 -2.51 1.98 -16.79
C TRP A 63 -1.83 3.34 -16.54
N ASN A 64 -0.76 3.37 -15.74
CA ASN A 64 -0.01 4.60 -15.43
C ASN A 64 0.60 5.23 -16.70
N ALA A 65 1.11 4.42 -17.63
CA ALA A 65 1.63 4.89 -18.91
C ALA A 65 0.54 5.42 -19.85
N SER A 66 -0.70 4.93 -19.73
CA SER A 66 -1.82 5.33 -20.58
C SER A 66 -2.48 6.67 -20.18
N VAL A 67 -2.22 7.16 -18.95
CA VAL A 67 -2.87 8.37 -18.40
C VAL A 67 -1.88 9.54 -18.39
N PRO A 68 -2.09 10.60 -19.20
CA PRO A 68 -1.11 11.67 -19.40
C PRO A 68 -0.99 12.68 -18.25
N ASN A 69 -1.92 12.70 -17.29
CA ASN A 69 -1.95 13.67 -16.19
C ASN A 69 -2.09 12.95 -14.83
N CYS A 70 -1.10 12.12 -14.52
CA CYS A 70 -1.04 11.41 -13.25
C CYS A 70 0.39 11.40 -12.67
N ASN A 71 0.48 11.00 -11.41
CA ASN A 71 1.77 10.85 -10.75
C ASN A 71 2.44 9.53 -11.18
N HIS A 72 3.55 9.66 -11.90
CA HIS A 72 4.34 8.51 -12.37
C HIS A 72 5.37 8.01 -11.36
N MET A 73 5.45 8.59 -10.15
CA MET A 73 6.38 8.13 -9.11
C MET A 73 5.81 6.97 -8.30
N PHE A 74 4.51 7.03 -7.98
CA PHE A 74 3.85 6.06 -7.11
C PHE A 74 3.11 4.99 -7.91
N VAL A 75 3.09 3.77 -7.39
CA VAL A 75 2.37 2.64 -8.01
C VAL A 75 0.86 2.80 -7.87
N PHE A 76 0.39 3.21 -6.69
CA PHE A 76 -1.03 3.34 -6.39
C PHE A 76 -1.42 4.81 -6.16
N LEU A 77 -2.35 5.31 -6.97
CA LEU A 77 -2.77 6.72 -6.98
C LEU A 77 -4.19 6.88 -6.43
N GLN A 78 -4.54 8.08 -5.94
CA GLN A 78 -5.89 8.32 -5.46
C GLN A 78 -6.90 8.36 -6.62
N PRO A 79 -8.05 7.67 -6.52
CA PRO A 79 -9.08 7.72 -7.56
C PRO A 79 -9.67 9.12 -7.79
N ARG A 80 -9.65 9.99 -6.78
CA ARG A 80 -10.17 11.37 -6.86
C ARG A 80 -9.17 12.36 -7.43
N ASP A 81 -7.87 12.11 -7.22
CA ASP A 81 -6.79 12.96 -7.72
C ASP A 81 -5.58 12.06 -8.05
N PRO A 82 -5.37 11.74 -9.34
CA PRO A 82 -4.31 10.85 -9.76
C PRO A 82 -2.91 11.47 -9.59
N ASN A 83 -2.78 12.74 -9.18
CA ASN A 83 -1.49 13.36 -8.88
C ASN A 83 -0.97 13.02 -7.49
N LEU A 84 -1.81 12.42 -6.64
CA LEU A 84 -1.49 12.10 -5.26
C LEU A 84 -1.38 10.58 -5.04
N PRO A 85 -0.46 10.13 -4.16
CA PRO A 85 -0.38 8.73 -3.76
C PRO A 85 -1.62 8.31 -2.99
N PHE A 86 -1.98 7.03 -3.06
CA PHE A 86 -3.14 6.48 -2.39
C PHE A 86 -3.12 6.80 -0.88
N ALA A 87 -4.20 7.39 -0.36
CA ALA A 87 -4.23 7.79 1.03
C ALA A 87 -4.35 6.59 1.97
N LYS A 88 -3.43 6.47 2.94
CA LYS A 88 -3.42 5.41 3.97
C LYS A 88 -4.79 5.22 4.61
N ARG A 89 -5.45 6.31 5.04
CA ARG A 89 -6.76 6.25 5.71
C ARG A 89 -7.85 5.66 4.81
N SER A 90 -7.80 5.94 3.51
CA SER A 90 -8.74 5.36 2.55
C SER A 90 -8.49 3.86 2.40
N LEU A 91 -7.22 3.45 2.38
CA LEU A 91 -6.86 2.03 2.28
C LEU A 91 -7.24 1.27 3.55
N ASP A 92 -6.99 1.83 4.73
CA ASP A 92 -7.41 1.29 6.02
C ASP A 92 -8.93 1.06 6.04
N LYS A 93 -9.71 2.04 5.56
CA LYS A 93 -11.18 1.93 5.47
C LYS A 93 -11.61 0.83 4.51
N LEU A 94 -11.01 0.75 3.32
CA LEU A 94 -11.34 -0.27 2.32
C LEU A 94 -11.08 -1.67 2.86
N VAL A 95 -9.94 -1.91 3.51
CA VAL A 95 -9.63 -3.22 4.10
C VAL A 95 -10.66 -3.59 5.16
N LYS A 96 -11.03 -2.65 6.03
CA LYS A 96 -12.02 -2.90 7.08
C LYS A 96 -13.43 -3.15 6.56
N MET A 97 -13.86 -2.41 5.53
CA MET A 97 -15.18 -2.60 4.90
C MET A 97 -15.31 -3.94 4.18
N ASN A 98 -14.21 -4.45 3.61
CA ASN A 98 -14.21 -5.71 2.85
C ASN A 98 -13.71 -6.91 3.67
N SER A 99 -13.36 -6.73 4.93
CA SER A 99 -13.02 -7.83 5.83
C SER A 99 -14.31 -8.52 6.30
N PRO A 100 -14.32 -9.87 6.41
CA PRO A 100 -15.44 -10.58 7.01
C PRO A 100 -15.76 -10.04 8.41
N ALA A 101 -17.04 -10.10 8.80
CA ALA A 101 -17.45 -9.86 10.19
C ALA A 101 -16.58 -10.73 11.12
N ASP A 102 -16.14 -10.16 12.24
CA ASP A 102 -15.25 -10.76 13.25
C ASP A 102 -13.74 -10.83 12.93
N THR A 103 -13.28 -10.33 11.78
CA THR A 103 -11.84 -10.29 11.46
C THR A 103 -11.09 -9.16 12.17
N ALA A 104 -11.79 -8.10 12.60
CA ALA A 104 -11.20 -6.93 13.25
C ALA A 104 -11.78 -6.71 14.65
N LYS A 105 -10.93 -6.66 15.69
CA LYS A 105 -11.34 -6.19 17.02
C LYS A 105 -11.62 -4.68 16.96
N GLY A 106 -12.88 -4.27 17.13
CA GLY A 106 -13.29 -2.87 17.10
C GLY A 106 -14.79 -2.71 17.39
N ILE A 107 -15.22 -1.49 17.72
CA ILE A 107 -16.63 -1.16 17.93
C ILE A 107 -17.28 -1.02 16.55
N THR A 108 -18.32 -1.81 16.28
CA THR A 108 -19.11 -1.75 15.05
C THR A 108 -20.10 -0.58 15.12
N HIS A 109 -20.01 0.35 14.17
CA HIS A 109 -21.00 1.40 13.95
C HIS A 109 -21.53 1.28 12.52
N GLU A 110 -22.86 1.20 12.37
CA GLU A 110 -23.60 1.28 11.08
C GLU A 110 -22.85 0.71 9.86
N GLY A 111 -22.35 -0.53 9.95
CA GLY A 111 -21.71 -1.25 8.85
C GLY A 111 -20.18 -1.12 8.72
N TYR A 112 -19.47 -0.47 9.66
CA TYR A 112 -18.01 -0.41 9.68
C TYR A 112 -17.43 -0.52 11.11
N SER A 113 -16.25 -1.12 11.24
CA SER A 113 -15.54 -1.30 12.52
C SER A 113 -14.48 -0.21 12.76
N GLU A 114 -14.72 0.63 13.77
CA GLU A 114 -13.73 1.61 14.24
C GLU A 114 -12.75 0.93 15.21
N GLY A 115 -11.45 1.16 14.99
CA GLY A 115 -10.42 0.55 15.84
C GLY A 115 -10.25 1.40 17.10
N GLN A 116 -10.25 0.78 18.28
CA GLN A 116 -9.97 1.49 19.53
C GLN A 116 -8.54 2.06 19.50
N SER A 117 -8.40 3.36 19.79
CA SER A 117 -7.10 3.98 20.02
C SER A 117 -6.54 3.48 21.35
N TRP A 118 -5.45 2.72 21.31
CA TRP A 118 -4.65 2.47 22.50
C TRP A 118 -3.78 3.69 22.75
N CYS A 119 -4.08 4.46 23.80
CA CYS A 119 -3.07 5.31 24.44
C CYS A 119 -2.09 4.37 25.15
N ILE A 120 -0.81 4.45 24.77
CA ILE A 120 0.31 3.88 25.54
C ILE A 120 0.70 4.90 26.58
#